data_AF-A0AAE1AGC8-F1
#
_entry.id   AF-A0AAE1AGC8-F1
#
_cell.length_a   1.000
_cell.length_b   1.000
_cell.length_c   1.000
_cell.angle_alpha   90.00
_cell.angle_beta   90.00
_cell.angle_gamma   90.00
#
_symmetry.space_group_name_H-M   'P 1'
#
loop_
_entity.id
_entity.type
_entity.pdbx_description
1 polymer ?
#
loop_
_entity_poly.entity_id
_entity_poly.type
_entity_poly.pdbx_seq_one_letter_code
_entity_poly.pdbx_strand_id
1 'polypeptide(L)'
;MADKRVDSGSESDSTEEPVVGNVNKFAVVPPNYSGKPKKGHLIFDACFESGNLGRVDYITEIEYDLFIRPDTCNPRFRVWFNFTVENVKADQRVIFNIVNFSKTKSLYRDGMTPMIKSTSRPKWVRIPAKYVYYYRCPDHRKNYVMSFAFVFDREDEVYQFSYCYPYSYTRLQNYLDNLEKRNYDFLHRELLCLTVQQRRLDLLTIASPDLQASGNEKLKTVLITARVHPGETPSSFVCQGVIDFLVSNHPIAKILREHLVFKIVPMLNPDGVYLGNYRCSLMGFDLNRHWQEPSPWAHPTLYATKNLLMELDRNQKHDMDFYIDLHAHSTLMNGFMYGNIYDDAERYERQSVFPKLLCGNAEDFSLSNTNFNRDAVKAGTGRRASGRLGWLRSMGKLREWYRCRKSYRGKPEMGAACVKKQEMVGLVVSSCDFFPVLCHKQALYVFYPSSQVYSDLTGFSSLPNGPGLSFSRRTIWGDQSSEN
;
A
#
# COMPACT_ATOMS: atom_id res chain seq x y z
N MET A 1 -3.45 17.23 -52.74
CA MET A 1 -4.84 17.70 -52.59
C MET A 1 -5.41 16.97 -51.38
N ALA A 2 -5.37 17.60 -50.19
CA ALA A 2 -6.49 18.33 -49.58
C ALA A 2 -7.62 17.35 -49.14
N ASP A 3 -8.14 17.29 -47.91
CA ASP A 3 -7.98 18.11 -46.71
C ASP A 3 -8.64 17.40 -45.49
N LYS A 4 -8.22 17.81 -44.28
CA LYS A 4 -8.95 17.95 -42.98
C LYS A 4 -9.95 16.89 -42.45
N ARG A 5 -9.67 16.40 -41.23
CA ARG A 5 -10.04 17.05 -39.93
C ARG A 5 -9.50 16.23 -38.74
N VAL A 6 -8.48 16.74 -38.05
CA VAL A 6 -8.22 16.41 -36.63
C VAL A 6 -8.12 17.75 -35.92
N ASP A 7 -9.08 18.01 -35.05
CA ASP A 7 -9.17 19.23 -34.27
C ASP A 7 -8.22 19.16 -33.07
N SER A 8 -7.55 20.28 -32.88
CA SER A 8 -6.57 20.66 -31.89
C SER A 8 -7.24 21.06 -30.57
N GLY A 9 -6.60 20.77 -29.43
CA GLY A 9 -6.90 21.50 -28.20
C GLY A 9 -6.58 20.77 -26.90
N SER A 10 -5.33 20.87 -26.44
CA SER A 10 -5.09 21.27 -25.05
C SER A 10 -3.71 21.88 -24.96
N GLU A 11 -3.72 23.20 -24.93
CA GLU A 11 -2.58 24.07 -24.72
C GLU A 11 -1.71 23.62 -23.55
N SER A 12 -0.43 23.49 -23.82
CA SER A 12 0.62 23.50 -22.83
C SER A 12 0.73 24.92 -22.27
N ASP A 13 0.04 25.19 -21.17
CA ASP A 13 0.32 26.37 -20.35
C ASP A 13 1.19 25.96 -19.16
N SER A 14 2.50 26.12 -19.38
CA SER A 14 3.61 25.79 -18.50
C SER A 14 4.07 27.03 -17.73
N THR A 15 3.26 27.48 -16.78
CA THR A 15 3.59 28.59 -15.87
C THR A 15 3.65 28.19 -14.39
N GLU A 16 3.42 26.92 -14.05
CA GLU A 16 3.76 26.40 -12.72
C GLU A 16 5.20 25.89 -12.74
N GLU A 17 6.04 26.42 -11.85
CA GLU A 17 7.37 25.87 -11.61
C GLU A 17 7.26 24.36 -11.43
N PRO A 18 8.04 23.56 -12.19
CA PRO A 18 8.00 22.12 -12.03
C PRO A 18 8.35 21.80 -10.58
N VAL A 19 7.49 21.03 -9.92
CA VAL A 19 7.76 20.54 -8.57
C VAL A 19 8.92 19.54 -8.65
N VAL A 20 10.15 20.02 -8.50
CA VAL A 20 11.38 19.23 -8.55
C VAL A 20 11.77 18.83 -7.13
N GLY A 21 11.46 17.60 -6.75
CA GLY A 21 11.87 17.04 -5.46
C GLY A 21 10.87 17.26 -4.32
N ASN A 22 11.30 16.91 -3.11
CA ASN A 22 10.49 17.03 -1.90
C ASN A 22 10.83 18.33 -1.17
N VAL A 23 9.87 18.89 -0.44
CA VAL A 23 10.13 19.95 0.53
C VAL A 23 11.10 19.45 1.60
N ASN A 24 12.04 20.30 1.99
CA ASN A 24 13.06 20.01 3.00
C ASN A 24 13.05 21.14 4.03
N LYS A 25 12.53 20.86 5.23
CA LYS A 25 12.40 21.84 6.32
C LYS A 25 11.90 23.21 5.85
N PHE A 26 10.89 23.19 4.98
CA PHE A 26 10.34 24.38 4.35
C PHE A 26 9.38 25.10 5.30
N ALA A 27 9.79 26.26 5.79
CA ALA A 27 8.97 27.12 6.62
C ALA A 27 8.00 27.93 5.75
N VAL A 28 6.70 27.73 5.97
CA VAL A 28 5.65 28.47 5.26
C VAL A 28 5.28 29.69 6.08
N VAL A 29 5.52 30.88 5.52
CA VAL A 29 5.24 32.17 6.16
C VAL A 29 4.25 32.98 5.33
N PRO A 30 3.48 33.90 5.94
CA PRO A 30 2.57 34.76 5.21
C PRO A 30 3.30 35.57 4.13
N PRO A 31 2.65 35.89 3.00
CA PRO A 31 3.19 36.80 2.00
C PRO A 31 3.64 38.11 2.64
N ASN A 32 4.79 38.64 2.21
CA ASN A 32 5.42 39.86 2.74
C ASN A 32 5.99 39.77 4.17
N TYR A 33 6.01 38.60 4.80
CA TYR A 33 6.72 38.41 6.07
C TYR A 33 8.24 38.31 5.83
N SER A 34 9.02 39.21 6.46
CA SER A 34 10.47 39.31 6.29
C SER A 34 11.30 38.87 7.52
N GLY A 35 10.64 38.41 8.58
CA GLY A 35 11.31 37.96 9.81
C GLY A 35 11.72 36.48 9.79
N LYS A 36 12.37 36.02 10.87
CA LYS A 36 12.56 34.58 11.11
C LYS A 36 11.19 33.90 11.33
N PRO A 37 10.99 32.64 10.90
CA PRO A 37 9.77 31.91 11.21
C PRO A 37 9.46 31.95 12.70
N LYS A 38 8.24 32.39 13.05
CA LYS A 38 7.75 32.37 14.43
C LYS A 38 7.08 31.03 14.71
N LYS A 39 6.87 30.70 15.98
CA LYS A 39 6.04 29.56 16.34
C LYS A 39 4.68 29.69 15.66
N GLY A 40 4.14 28.59 15.13
CA GLY A 40 2.93 28.55 14.31
C GLY A 40 3.14 28.80 12.81
N HIS A 41 4.31 29.29 12.39
CA HIS A 41 4.69 29.25 10.97
C HIS A 41 5.14 27.83 10.66
N LEU A 42 4.21 27.03 10.14
CA LEU A 42 4.41 25.61 9.93
C LEU A 42 5.66 25.31 9.10
N ILE A 43 6.43 24.34 9.55
CA ILE A 43 7.60 23.83 8.84
C ILE A 43 7.27 22.45 8.29
N PHE A 44 7.31 22.31 6.97
CA PHE A 44 7.01 21.07 6.27
C PHE A 44 8.29 20.36 5.86
N ASP A 45 8.34 19.06 6.08
CA ASP A 45 9.45 18.24 5.62
C ASP A 45 8.96 16.92 5.03
N ALA A 46 9.52 16.55 3.88
CA ALA A 46 9.33 15.26 3.25
C ALA A 46 10.69 14.69 2.75
N CYS A 47 11.81 15.24 3.20
CA CYS A 47 13.15 14.82 2.80
C CYS A 47 13.63 13.61 3.64
N PHE A 48 12.85 12.54 3.63
CA PHE A 48 13.16 11.28 4.32
C PHE A 48 12.67 10.09 3.51
N GLU A 49 13.05 8.88 3.92
CA GLU A 49 12.68 7.64 3.25
C GLU A 49 11.15 7.50 3.11
N SER A 50 10.69 7.22 1.88
CA SER A 50 9.27 7.16 1.50
C SER A 50 8.51 8.48 1.69
N GLY A 51 9.19 9.60 1.94
CA GLY A 51 8.61 10.94 1.99
C GLY A 51 8.15 11.41 0.62
N ASN A 52 7.00 12.08 0.56
CA ASN A 52 6.50 12.72 -0.65
C ASN A 52 5.59 13.89 -0.30
N LEU A 53 6.10 15.09 -0.58
CA LEU A 53 5.38 16.35 -0.66
C LEU A 53 6.33 17.32 -1.37
N GLY A 54 5.93 17.89 -2.50
CA GLY A 54 6.86 18.61 -3.36
C GLY A 54 6.77 20.13 -3.27
N ARG A 55 5.60 20.68 -2.96
CA ARG A 55 5.40 22.12 -2.77
C ARG A 55 4.25 22.38 -1.80
N VAL A 56 4.34 23.49 -1.07
CA VAL A 56 3.32 23.96 -0.14
C VAL A 56 3.11 25.45 -0.38
N ASP A 57 1.86 25.83 -0.63
CA ASP A 57 1.46 27.22 -0.81
C ASP A 57 0.67 27.70 0.41
N TYR A 58 1.01 28.89 0.88
CA TYR A 58 0.24 29.61 1.89
C TYR A 58 -0.98 30.24 1.23
N ILE A 59 -2.19 29.89 1.69
CA ILE A 59 -3.43 30.48 1.19
C ILE A 59 -3.95 31.50 2.19
N THR A 60 -4.14 31.07 3.45
CA THR A 60 -4.52 31.93 4.57
C THR A 60 -3.79 31.50 5.84
N GLU A 61 -4.02 32.18 6.96
CA GLU A 61 -3.43 31.82 8.26
C GLU A 61 -3.77 30.39 8.71
N ILE A 62 -4.86 29.82 8.19
CA ILE A 62 -5.34 28.48 8.54
C ILE A 62 -5.40 27.53 7.34
N GLU A 63 -5.01 27.95 6.13
CA GLU A 63 -5.24 27.17 4.91
C GLU A 63 -3.98 27.07 4.06
N TYR A 64 -3.68 25.85 3.62
CA TYR A 64 -2.49 25.54 2.84
C TYR A 64 -2.82 24.58 1.71
N ASP A 65 -2.32 24.90 0.51
CA ASP A 65 -2.39 24.02 -0.64
C ASP A 65 -1.11 23.19 -0.74
N LEU A 66 -1.30 21.88 -0.80
CA LEU A 66 -0.26 20.86 -0.80
C LEU A 66 -0.19 20.19 -2.17
N PHE A 67 1.00 20.19 -2.76
CA PHE A 67 1.27 19.59 -4.06
C PHE A 67 2.11 18.34 -3.90
N ILE A 68 1.52 17.19 -4.24
CA ILE A 68 2.21 15.91 -4.28
C ILE A 68 3.29 15.96 -5.37
N ARG A 69 4.51 15.54 -5.04
CA ARG A 69 5.57 15.35 -6.03
C ARG A 69 5.18 14.17 -6.94
N PRO A 70 5.22 14.34 -8.27
CA PRO A 70 4.99 13.22 -9.18
C PRO A 70 6.00 12.10 -8.95
N ASP A 71 5.62 10.86 -9.29
CA ASP A 71 6.56 9.74 -9.31
C ASP A 71 7.82 10.12 -10.10
N THR A 72 8.98 9.67 -9.61
CA THR A 72 10.27 9.98 -10.24
C THR A 72 10.27 9.54 -11.71
N CYS A 73 10.72 10.45 -12.60
CA CYS A 73 10.71 10.26 -14.05
C CYS A 73 9.32 9.96 -14.65
N ASN A 74 8.22 10.23 -13.94
CA ASN A 74 6.86 10.01 -14.45
C ASN A 74 5.86 11.08 -13.94
N PRO A 75 5.50 12.08 -14.77
CA PRO A 75 4.63 13.17 -14.35
C PRO A 75 3.15 12.77 -14.24
N ARG A 76 2.76 11.51 -14.50
CA ARG A 76 1.34 11.11 -14.52
C ARG A 76 0.82 10.64 -13.16
N PHE A 77 1.70 10.15 -12.28
CA PHE A 77 1.28 9.55 -11.01
C PHE A 77 1.53 10.50 -9.85
N ARG A 78 0.44 10.96 -9.21
CA ARG A 78 0.42 11.81 -8.02
C ARG A 78 -0.68 11.29 -7.08
N VAL A 79 -0.29 10.45 -6.11
CA VAL A 79 -1.24 9.79 -5.20
C VAL A 79 -0.66 9.63 -3.80
N TRP A 80 0.57 9.11 -3.70
CA TRP A 80 1.23 8.91 -2.42
C TRP A 80 1.70 10.24 -1.85
N PHE A 81 1.39 10.49 -0.58
CA PHE A 81 1.97 11.58 0.20
C PHE A 81 2.42 11.04 1.55
N ASN A 82 3.51 11.61 2.05
CA ASN A 82 4.06 11.30 3.37
C ASN A 82 4.98 12.45 3.77
N PHE A 83 4.56 13.24 4.74
CA PHE A 83 5.27 14.44 5.15
C PHE A 83 5.10 14.69 6.65
N THR A 84 5.99 15.51 7.19
CA THR A 84 5.96 15.96 8.57
C THR A 84 5.69 17.46 8.64
N VAL A 85 5.07 17.86 9.73
CA VAL A 85 4.80 19.25 10.08
C VAL A 85 5.30 19.48 11.51
N GLU A 86 6.11 20.52 11.69
CA GLU A 86 6.63 20.97 12.99
C GLU A 86 6.49 22.49 13.14
N ASN A 87 7.00 23.04 14.25
CA ASN A 87 6.87 24.47 14.61
C ASN A 87 5.41 24.92 14.73
N VAL A 88 4.56 24.05 15.26
CA VAL A 88 3.12 24.29 15.47
C VAL A 88 2.87 25.05 16.77
N LYS A 89 1.68 25.65 16.91
CA LYS A 89 1.14 26.14 18.20
C LYS A 89 0.04 25.23 18.72
N ALA A 90 -0.16 25.25 20.04
CA ALA A 90 -1.28 24.56 20.66
C ALA A 90 -2.59 25.20 20.19
N ASP A 91 -3.58 24.36 19.94
CA ASP A 91 -4.90 24.71 19.41
C ASP A 91 -4.89 25.37 18.01
N GLN A 92 -3.74 25.37 17.33
CA GLN A 92 -3.64 25.89 15.97
C GLN A 92 -4.45 25.01 15.03
N ARG A 93 -5.45 25.63 14.38
CA ARG A 93 -6.35 24.98 13.43
C ARG A 93 -5.86 25.21 12.03
N VAL A 94 -5.83 24.16 11.23
CA VAL A 94 -5.40 24.21 9.84
C VAL A 94 -6.29 23.37 8.94
N ILE A 95 -6.31 23.74 7.67
CA ILE A 95 -6.91 23.03 6.57
C ILE A 95 -5.78 22.76 5.57
N PHE A 96 -5.56 21.48 5.30
CA PHE A 96 -4.61 21.03 4.28
C PHE A 96 -5.38 20.56 3.06
N ASN A 97 -5.14 21.20 1.92
CA ASN A 97 -5.75 20.86 0.64
C ASN A 97 -4.73 20.14 -0.24
N ILE A 98 -4.92 18.86 -0.52
CA ILE A 98 -4.11 18.18 -1.54
C ILE A 98 -4.77 18.39 -2.91
N VAL A 99 -4.18 19.24 -3.75
CA VAL A 99 -4.84 19.83 -4.92
C VAL A 99 -4.56 19.13 -6.25
N ASN A 100 -3.53 18.28 -6.32
CA ASN A 100 -3.02 17.75 -7.59
C ASN A 100 -3.10 16.21 -7.73
N PHE A 101 -4.06 15.55 -7.06
CA PHE A 101 -4.29 14.11 -7.19
C PHE A 101 -4.52 13.70 -8.66
N SER A 102 -3.79 12.69 -9.14
CA SER A 102 -3.95 12.21 -10.51
C SER A 102 -5.03 11.14 -10.69
N LYS A 103 -5.64 10.66 -9.59
CA LYS A 103 -6.71 9.65 -9.63
C LYS A 103 -8.09 10.28 -9.50
N THR A 104 -8.92 10.11 -10.53
CA THR A 104 -10.32 10.55 -10.48
C THR A 104 -11.16 9.66 -9.55
N LYS A 105 -11.05 8.34 -9.67
CA LYS A 105 -11.70 7.36 -8.78
C LYS A 105 -10.77 7.01 -7.63
N SER A 106 -11.23 7.22 -6.40
CA SER A 106 -10.50 6.92 -5.17
C SER A 106 -11.47 6.56 -4.06
N LEU A 107 -11.07 5.64 -3.18
CA LEU A 107 -11.80 5.30 -1.95
C LEU A 107 -11.98 6.50 -1.01
N TYR A 108 -11.25 7.61 -1.20
CA TYR A 108 -11.53 8.87 -0.48
C TYR A 108 -12.99 9.34 -0.68
N ARG A 109 -13.64 8.97 -1.78
CA ARG A 109 -15.09 9.18 -2.00
C ARG A 109 -15.96 8.31 -1.09
N ASP A 110 -15.43 7.16 -0.68
CA ASP A 110 -16.12 6.11 0.07
C ASP A 110 -15.69 6.07 1.55
N GLY A 111 -15.14 7.18 2.06
CA GLY A 111 -14.81 7.38 3.47
C GLY A 111 -13.40 6.94 3.90
N MET A 112 -12.50 6.63 2.97
CA MET A 112 -11.07 6.54 3.28
C MET A 112 -10.55 7.90 3.78
N THR A 113 -9.62 7.89 4.73
CA THR A 113 -9.04 9.11 5.31
C THR A 113 -7.54 8.98 5.49
N PRO A 114 -6.78 10.09 5.50
CA PRO A 114 -5.35 10.07 5.75
C PRO A 114 -4.99 9.49 7.13
N MET A 115 -3.74 9.04 7.25
CA MET A 115 -3.15 8.58 8.49
C MET A 115 -2.33 9.69 9.13
N ILE A 116 -2.35 9.75 10.46
CA ILE A 116 -1.52 10.64 11.26
C ILE A 116 -0.86 9.91 12.41
N LYS A 117 0.35 10.33 12.78
CA LYS A 117 0.99 10.05 14.06
C LYS A 117 1.80 11.28 14.50
N SER A 118 2.35 11.25 15.71
CA SER A 118 3.28 12.28 16.17
C SER A 118 4.46 11.68 16.92
N THR A 119 5.46 12.51 17.27
CA THR A 119 6.67 12.06 17.98
C THR A 119 6.35 11.27 19.25
N SER A 120 5.48 11.79 20.13
CA SER A 120 5.13 11.09 21.37
C SER A 120 4.05 10.02 21.19
N ARG A 121 3.31 10.07 20.07
CA ARG A 121 2.25 9.11 19.73
C ARG A 121 2.62 8.40 18.42
N PRO A 122 3.55 7.44 18.48
CA PRO A 122 4.16 6.84 17.29
C PRO A 122 3.22 5.93 16.51
N LYS A 123 2.02 5.65 17.04
CA LYS A 123 1.05 4.78 16.41
C LYS A 123 0.19 5.56 15.42
N TRP A 124 0.16 5.07 14.17
CA TRP A 124 -0.71 5.60 13.14
C TRP A 124 -2.20 5.46 13.49
N VAL A 125 -2.94 6.54 13.32
CA VAL A 125 -4.39 6.62 13.46
C VAL A 125 -4.99 7.33 12.25
N ARG A 126 -6.24 7.00 11.92
CA ARG A 126 -6.98 7.68 10.84
C ARG A 126 -7.46 9.04 11.32
N ILE A 127 -7.38 10.05 10.46
CA ILE A 127 -8.13 11.29 10.66
C ILE A 127 -9.64 10.95 10.61
N PRO A 128 -10.47 11.44 11.54
CA PRO A 128 -11.90 11.19 11.52
C PRO A 128 -12.54 11.66 10.21
N ALA A 129 -13.38 10.82 9.59
CA ALA A 129 -13.98 11.09 8.28
C ALA A 129 -14.81 12.38 8.21
N LYS A 130 -15.35 12.85 9.34
CA LYS A 130 -16.06 14.14 9.41
C LYS A 130 -15.17 15.37 9.14
N TYR A 131 -13.85 15.21 9.18
CA TYR A 131 -12.88 16.28 8.92
C TYR A 131 -12.17 16.12 7.57
N VAL A 132 -12.59 15.19 6.72
CA VAL A 132 -11.95 14.91 5.44
C VAL A 132 -12.98 15.03 4.34
N TYR A 133 -12.65 15.80 3.30
CA TYR A 133 -13.51 16.09 2.17
C TYR A 133 -12.77 15.75 0.89
N TYR A 134 -13.46 15.09 -0.04
CA TYR A 134 -12.92 14.76 -1.36
C TYR A 134 -13.90 15.18 -2.44
N TYR A 135 -13.57 16.24 -3.16
CA TYR A 135 -14.49 16.93 -4.07
C TYR A 135 -13.79 17.42 -5.32
N ARG A 136 -14.57 17.78 -6.34
CA ARG A 136 -14.06 18.36 -7.57
C ARG A 136 -14.03 19.88 -7.41
N CYS A 137 -12.87 20.50 -7.51
CA CYS A 137 -12.72 21.95 -7.34
C CYS A 137 -12.55 22.65 -8.70
N PRO A 138 -13.44 23.59 -9.08
CA PRO A 138 -13.30 24.37 -10.31
C PRO A 138 -11.98 25.15 -10.38
N ASP A 139 -11.56 25.74 -9.26
CA ASP A 139 -10.40 26.64 -9.17
C ASP A 139 -9.07 25.89 -9.36
N HIS A 140 -9.04 24.59 -9.07
CA HIS A 140 -7.88 23.73 -9.35
C HIS A 140 -8.04 22.94 -10.66
N ARG A 141 -8.35 23.63 -11.76
CA ARG A 141 -8.50 23.05 -13.11
C ARG A 141 -9.51 21.89 -13.16
N LYS A 142 -10.58 21.95 -12.35
CA LYS A 142 -11.58 20.88 -12.20
C LYS A 142 -10.98 19.53 -11.73
N ASN A 143 -9.81 19.53 -11.11
CA ASN A 143 -9.21 18.36 -10.47
C ASN A 143 -9.95 17.99 -9.18
N TYR A 144 -9.68 16.77 -8.70
CA TYR A 144 -10.12 16.36 -7.38
C TYR A 144 -9.16 16.89 -6.32
N VAL A 145 -9.73 17.52 -5.29
CA VAL A 145 -9.03 18.03 -4.12
C VAL A 145 -9.42 17.18 -2.92
N MET A 146 -8.42 16.82 -2.11
CA MET A 146 -8.65 16.25 -0.79
C MET A 146 -8.30 17.27 0.29
N SER A 147 -9.31 17.79 0.97
CA SER A 147 -9.11 18.71 2.09
C SER A 147 -9.29 17.99 3.41
N PHE A 148 -8.41 18.22 4.37
CA PHE A 148 -8.62 17.76 5.73
C PHE A 148 -8.29 18.81 6.77
N ALA A 149 -9.21 18.97 7.72
CA ALA A 149 -9.05 19.89 8.85
C ALA A 149 -8.33 19.17 10.00
N PHE A 150 -7.40 19.87 10.64
CA PHE A 150 -6.60 19.36 11.74
C PHE A 150 -6.39 20.43 12.82
N VAL A 151 -6.27 20.00 14.07
CA VAL A 151 -5.95 20.88 15.21
C VAL A 151 -4.73 20.31 15.90
N PHE A 152 -3.67 21.10 15.97
CA PHE A 152 -2.46 20.73 16.69
C PHE A 152 -2.67 20.90 18.19
N ASP A 153 -2.35 19.88 18.96
CA ASP A 153 -2.59 19.85 20.41
C ASP A 153 -1.31 20.01 21.25
N ARG A 154 -0.12 19.81 20.67
CA ARG A 154 1.16 19.88 21.37
C ARG A 154 2.22 20.57 20.54
N GLU A 155 2.84 21.59 21.11
CA GLU A 155 3.76 22.47 20.40
C GLU A 155 5.14 21.88 20.11
N ASP A 156 5.59 20.96 20.94
CA ASP A 156 6.92 20.35 20.84
C ASP A 156 6.89 19.03 20.05
N GLU A 157 5.79 18.77 19.34
CA GLU A 157 5.63 17.58 18.52
C GLU A 157 5.89 17.83 17.04
N VAL A 158 6.38 16.77 16.39
CA VAL A 158 6.39 16.64 14.93
C VAL A 158 5.24 15.72 14.54
N TYR A 159 4.32 16.22 13.73
CA TYR A 159 3.17 15.47 13.24
C TYR A 159 3.49 14.92 11.85
N GLN A 160 3.26 13.62 11.64
CA GLN A 160 3.47 12.99 10.35
C GLN A 160 2.12 12.60 9.74
N PHE A 161 1.88 13.05 8.51
CA PHE A 161 0.68 12.76 7.73
C PHE A 161 1.06 11.86 6.56
N SER A 162 0.23 10.84 6.27
CA SER A 162 0.48 9.95 5.13
C SER A 162 -0.80 9.41 4.49
N TYR A 163 -0.69 9.06 3.21
CA TYR A 163 -1.76 8.44 2.41
C TYR A 163 -2.26 7.13 3.04
N CYS A 164 -1.32 6.29 3.50
CA CYS A 164 -1.53 5.01 4.17
C CYS A 164 -0.39 4.83 5.18
N TYR A 165 -0.50 3.87 6.10
CA TYR A 165 0.61 3.50 6.95
C TYR A 165 1.88 3.18 6.11
N PRO A 166 3.01 3.89 6.31
CA PRO A 166 4.23 3.62 5.55
C PRO A 166 4.87 2.28 5.93
N TYR A 167 5.41 1.58 4.93
CA TYR A 167 6.33 0.46 5.10
C TYR A 167 7.57 0.77 4.27
N SER A 168 8.63 1.19 4.94
CA SER A 168 9.87 1.62 4.30
C SER A 168 10.78 0.44 3.95
N TYR A 169 11.76 0.66 3.07
CA TYR A 169 12.76 -0.34 2.73
C TYR A 169 13.66 -0.64 3.93
N THR A 170 14.09 0.37 4.68
CA THR A 170 14.88 0.18 5.91
C THR A 170 14.13 -0.68 6.93
N ARG A 171 12.81 -0.48 7.08
CA ARG A 171 11.97 -1.33 7.92
C ARG A 171 11.99 -2.79 7.45
N LEU A 172 11.91 -3.04 6.14
CA LEU A 172 12.00 -4.39 5.59
C LEU A 172 13.36 -5.01 5.92
N GLN A 173 14.45 -4.32 5.63
CA GLN A 173 15.81 -4.83 5.86
C GLN A 173 16.02 -5.18 7.33
N ASN A 174 15.68 -4.27 8.25
CA ASN A 174 15.76 -4.54 9.69
C ASN A 174 14.91 -5.75 10.12
N TYR A 175 13.73 -5.93 9.52
CA TYR A 175 12.88 -7.09 9.78
C TYR A 175 13.55 -8.39 9.31
N LEU A 176 14.08 -8.41 8.08
CA LEU A 176 14.77 -9.57 7.52
C LEU A 176 16.07 -9.90 8.27
N ASP A 177 16.85 -8.89 8.65
CA ASP A 177 18.07 -9.06 9.46
C ASP A 177 17.75 -9.70 10.81
N ASN A 178 16.64 -9.30 11.43
CA ASN A 178 16.19 -9.88 12.69
C ASN A 178 15.66 -11.32 12.53
N LEU A 179 15.08 -11.66 11.38
CA LEU A 179 14.69 -13.03 11.07
C LEU A 179 15.91 -13.92 10.82
N GLU A 180 16.89 -13.43 10.07
CA GLU A 180 18.13 -14.14 9.76
C GLU A 180 18.92 -14.47 11.04
N LYS A 181 18.98 -13.53 11.99
CA LYS A 181 19.57 -13.75 13.33
C LYS A 181 18.90 -14.87 14.15
N ARG A 182 17.67 -15.27 13.82
CA ARG A 182 17.01 -16.42 14.46
C ARG A 182 17.64 -17.75 14.06
N ASN A 183 18.37 -17.79 12.94
CA ASN A 183 19.09 -18.95 12.43
C ASN A 183 18.22 -20.21 12.33
N TYR A 184 17.03 -20.08 11.75
CA TYR A 184 16.19 -21.24 11.45
C TYR A 184 16.82 -22.05 10.31
N ASP A 185 16.89 -23.37 10.46
CA ASP A 185 17.36 -24.32 9.46
C ASP A 185 16.47 -24.37 8.20
N PHE A 186 15.19 -24.02 8.35
CA PHE A 186 14.19 -23.99 7.28
C PHE A 186 14.03 -22.61 6.59
N LEU A 187 14.82 -21.59 6.96
CA LEU A 187 14.77 -20.25 6.37
C LEU A 187 16.13 -19.88 5.77
N HIS A 188 16.15 -19.52 4.49
CA HIS A 188 17.34 -18.99 3.83
C HIS A 188 17.03 -17.65 3.16
N ARG A 189 17.91 -16.67 3.33
CA ARG A 189 17.81 -15.34 2.73
C ARG A 189 18.95 -15.16 1.73
N GLU A 190 18.62 -14.74 0.52
CA GLU A 190 19.56 -14.59 -0.58
C GLU A 190 19.44 -13.19 -1.20
N LEU A 191 20.56 -12.68 -1.73
CA LEU A 191 20.54 -11.51 -2.62
C LEU A 191 20.13 -11.98 -4.01
N LEU A 192 18.91 -11.67 -4.45
CA LEU A 192 18.46 -12.02 -5.79
C LEU A 192 19.11 -11.12 -6.85
N CYS A 193 19.11 -9.81 -6.62
CA CYS A 193 19.83 -8.84 -7.43
C CYS A 193 19.98 -7.50 -6.71
N LEU A 194 20.65 -6.55 -7.34
CA LEU A 194 20.64 -5.15 -6.93
C LEU A 194 19.67 -4.34 -7.81
N THR A 195 19.06 -3.32 -7.22
CA THR A 195 18.26 -2.33 -7.94
C THR A 195 19.15 -1.33 -8.69
N VAL A 196 18.55 -0.40 -9.43
CA VAL A 196 19.30 0.66 -10.15
C VAL A 196 20.09 1.51 -9.16
N GLN A 197 19.52 1.83 -8.00
CA GLN A 197 20.22 2.53 -6.90
C GLN A 197 20.98 1.60 -5.95
N GLN A 198 21.36 0.40 -6.40
CA GLN A 198 22.18 -0.56 -5.63
C GLN A 198 21.55 -0.99 -4.29
N ARG A 199 20.22 -0.98 -4.18
CA ARG A 199 19.52 -1.60 -3.04
C ARG A 199 19.37 -3.09 -3.27
N ARG A 200 19.40 -3.86 -2.19
CA ARG A 200 19.19 -5.31 -2.25
C ARG A 200 17.74 -5.64 -2.59
N LEU A 201 17.57 -6.54 -3.55
CA LEU A 201 16.35 -7.31 -3.71
C LEU A 201 16.55 -8.66 -3.03
N ASP A 202 15.91 -8.87 -1.88
CA ASP A 202 16.04 -10.12 -1.15
C ASP A 202 15.03 -11.18 -1.64
N LEU A 203 15.51 -12.43 -1.71
CA LEU A 203 14.70 -13.63 -1.88
C LEU A 203 14.75 -14.42 -0.58
N LEU A 204 13.59 -14.82 -0.06
CA LEU A 204 13.49 -15.76 1.05
C LEU A 204 13.07 -17.13 0.52
N THR A 205 13.76 -18.16 0.97
CA THR A 205 13.36 -19.56 0.79
C THR A 205 12.93 -20.10 2.15
N ILE A 206 11.67 -20.56 2.26
CA ILE A 206 11.15 -21.19 3.48
C ILE A 206 10.68 -22.61 3.13
N ALA A 207 11.40 -23.62 3.62
CA ALA A 207 11.09 -25.04 3.44
C ALA A 207 11.90 -25.88 4.43
N SER A 208 11.35 -27.01 4.87
CA SER A 208 12.10 -27.94 5.74
C SER A 208 13.34 -28.49 5.02
N PRO A 209 14.46 -28.71 5.73
CA PRO A 209 15.66 -29.34 5.17
C PRO A 209 15.38 -30.73 4.60
N ASP A 210 14.55 -31.52 5.28
CA ASP A 210 14.18 -32.88 4.88
C ASP A 210 13.48 -32.91 3.51
N LEU A 211 12.56 -31.96 3.28
CA LEU A 211 11.91 -31.80 1.97
C LEU A 211 12.95 -31.48 0.89
N GLN A 212 13.91 -30.59 1.18
CA GLN A 212 14.94 -30.23 0.19
C GLN A 212 15.93 -31.37 -0.10
N ALA A 213 16.19 -32.23 0.90
CA ALA A 213 17.05 -33.40 0.79
C ALA A 213 16.36 -34.59 0.10
N SER A 214 15.03 -34.63 0.05
CA SER A 214 14.28 -35.66 -0.68
C SER A 214 14.64 -35.65 -2.17
N GLY A 215 15.16 -36.79 -2.64
CA GLY A 215 15.62 -36.96 -4.03
C GLY A 215 14.59 -37.59 -4.98
N ASN A 216 13.46 -38.09 -4.45
CA ASN A 216 12.53 -38.95 -5.20
C ASN A 216 11.24 -38.24 -5.65
N GLU A 217 10.93 -37.06 -5.11
CA GLU A 217 9.69 -36.33 -5.43
C GLU A 217 9.98 -34.90 -5.89
N LYS A 218 9.13 -34.38 -6.78
CA LYS A 218 9.17 -32.98 -7.20
C LYS A 218 8.76 -32.06 -6.06
N LEU A 219 9.51 -30.99 -5.89
CA LEU A 219 9.28 -29.94 -4.90
C LEU A 219 8.17 -28.99 -5.36
N LYS A 220 7.00 -29.13 -4.76
CA LYS A 220 5.88 -28.19 -4.91
C LYS A 220 6.30 -26.80 -4.43
N THR A 221 6.31 -25.84 -5.34
CA THR A 221 6.92 -24.53 -5.14
C THR A 221 5.90 -23.42 -5.30
N VAL A 222 5.90 -22.49 -4.35
CA VAL A 222 5.04 -21.32 -4.33
C VAL A 222 5.90 -20.06 -4.34
N LEU A 223 5.81 -19.28 -5.42
CA LEU A 223 6.46 -17.99 -5.53
C LEU A 223 5.49 -16.88 -5.08
N ILE A 224 5.93 -16.04 -4.15
CA ILE A 224 5.19 -14.87 -3.66
C ILE A 224 6.01 -13.63 -3.93
N THR A 225 5.40 -12.63 -4.56
CA THR A 225 5.99 -11.30 -4.74
C THR A 225 5.08 -10.24 -4.13
N ALA A 226 5.66 -9.13 -3.69
CA ALA A 226 4.91 -8.00 -3.14
C ALA A 226 5.56 -6.65 -3.51
N ARG A 227 4.80 -5.56 -3.36
CA ARG A 227 5.27 -4.17 -3.58
C ARG A 227 5.95 -3.91 -4.92
N VAL A 228 5.41 -4.43 -6.01
CA VAL A 228 5.82 -3.97 -7.35
C VAL A 228 5.42 -2.50 -7.57
N HIS A 229 4.27 -2.08 -7.04
CA HIS A 229 3.89 -0.66 -6.94
C HIS A 229 4.29 -0.11 -5.55
N PRO A 230 5.11 0.95 -5.49
CA PRO A 230 5.63 1.46 -4.23
C PRO A 230 4.59 2.03 -3.26
N GLY A 231 3.54 2.69 -3.70
CA GLY A 231 2.54 3.29 -2.81
C GLY A 231 1.56 2.28 -2.21
N GLU A 232 1.62 1.02 -2.61
CA GLU A 232 0.71 -0.04 -2.19
C GLU A 232 1.23 -0.75 -0.92
N THR A 233 1.53 0.04 0.13
CA THR A 233 2.11 -0.45 1.40
C THR A 233 1.35 -1.58 2.10
N PRO A 234 0.00 -1.74 1.99
CA PRO A 234 -0.68 -2.90 2.56
C PRO A 234 -0.08 -4.25 2.14
N SER A 235 0.39 -4.36 0.89
CA SER A 235 1.03 -5.57 0.38
C SER A 235 2.27 -6.00 1.19
N SER A 236 3.05 -5.04 1.72
CA SER A 236 4.19 -5.36 2.59
C SER A 236 3.77 -5.98 3.92
N PHE A 237 2.69 -5.46 4.53
CA PHE A 237 2.22 -5.98 5.82
C PHE A 237 1.60 -7.36 5.66
N VAL A 238 0.91 -7.60 4.56
CA VAL A 238 0.44 -8.95 4.20
C VAL A 238 1.61 -9.90 4.06
N CYS A 239 2.59 -9.53 3.23
CA CYS A 239 3.76 -10.36 2.96
C CYS A 239 4.53 -10.67 4.25
N GLN A 240 4.73 -9.67 5.10
CA GLN A 240 5.31 -9.86 6.43
C GLN A 240 4.49 -10.83 7.28
N GLY A 241 3.16 -10.70 7.30
CA GLY A 241 2.29 -11.62 8.03
C GLY A 241 2.42 -13.06 7.55
N VAL A 242 2.48 -13.27 6.23
CA VAL A 242 2.74 -14.59 5.62
C VAL A 242 4.08 -15.15 6.08
N ILE A 243 5.15 -14.36 6.04
CA ILE A 243 6.47 -14.78 6.51
C ILE A 243 6.41 -15.13 8.01
N ASP A 244 5.85 -14.25 8.85
CA ASP A 244 5.73 -14.43 10.30
C ASP A 244 5.00 -15.74 10.66
N PHE A 245 3.94 -16.10 9.94
CA PHE A 245 3.25 -17.36 10.13
C PHE A 245 4.07 -18.54 9.62
N LEU A 246 4.65 -18.44 8.44
CA LEU A 246 5.45 -19.51 7.84
C LEU A 246 6.70 -19.84 8.65
N VAL A 247 7.25 -18.91 9.43
CA VAL A 247 8.37 -19.19 10.35
C VAL A 247 7.92 -19.56 11.76
N SER A 248 6.63 -19.50 12.05
CA SER A 248 6.09 -19.78 13.38
C SER A 248 6.08 -21.28 13.71
N ASN A 249 5.85 -21.58 14.99
CA ASN A 249 5.64 -22.94 15.50
C ASN A 249 4.21 -23.47 15.29
N HIS A 250 3.35 -22.73 14.58
CA HIS A 250 1.99 -23.17 14.33
C HIS A 250 1.97 -24.53 13.61
N PRO A 251 1.15 -25.52 14.04
CA PRO A 251 1.16 -26.86 13.44
C PRO A 251 0.93 -26.84 11.92
N ILE A 252 -0.01 -26.03 11.45
CA ILE A 252 -0.23 -25.83 10.00
C ILE A 252 1.04 -25.32 9.31
N ALA A 253 1.73 -24.32 9.89
CA ALA A 253 2.94 -23.78 9.29
C ALA A 253 4.06 -24.83 9.17
N LYS A 254 4.17 -25.76 10.13
CA LYS A 254 5.10 -26.91 10.04
C LYS A 254 4.75 -27.82 8.86
N ILE A 255 3.49 -28.23 8.76
CA ILE A 255 2.98 -29.05 7.64
C ILE A 255 3.25 -28.35 6.30
N LEU A 256 3.05 -27.03 6.21
CA LEU A 256 3.37 -26.26 5.01
C LEU A 256 4.84 -26.39 4.62
N ARG A 257 5.76 -26.20 5.58
CA ARG A 257 7.21 -26.27 5.33
C ARG A 257 7.69 -27.68 5.00
N GLU A 258 6.98 -28.71 5.48
CA GLU A 258 7.27 -30.12 5.19
C GLU A 258 6.86 -30.53 3.77
N HIS A 259 5.90 -29.84 3.15
CA HIS A 259 5.35 -30.23 1.85
C HIS A 259 5.58 -29.22 0.72
N LEU A 260 5.90 -27.96 1.04
CA LEU A 260 6.01 -26.87 0.08
C LEU A 260 7.32 -26.10 0.25
N VAL A 261 7.85 -25.64 -0.88
CA VAL A 261 8.94 -24.67 -0.95
C VAL A 261 8.37 -23.28 -1.22
N PHE A 262 8.48 -22.38 -0.26
CA PHE A 262 8.09 -20.98 -0.46
C PHE A 262 9.30 -20.17 -0.94
N LYS A 263 9.16 -19.53 -2.09
CA LYS A 263 10.08 -18.50 -2.60
C LYS A 263 9.38 -17.15 -2.46
N ILE A 264 9.93 -16.22 -1.70
CA ILE A 264 9.25 -14.95 -1.39
C ILE A 264 10.17 -13.77 -1.70
N VAL A 265 9.71 -12.85 -2.55
CA VAL A 265 10.34 -11.55 -2.81
C VAL A 265 9.48 -10.46 -2.15
N PRO A 266 9.84 -10.01 -0.93
CA PRO A 266 8.94 -9.18 -0.12
C PRO A 266 8.73 -7.76 -0.64
N MET A 267 9.63 -7.27 -1.50
CA MET A 267 9.54 -5.93 -2.08
C MET A 267 10.22 -5.86 -3.44
N LEU A 268 9.43 -5.92 -4.52
CA LEU A 268 9.91 -5.90 -5.91
C LEU A 268 10.45 -4.53 -6.38
N ASN A 269 10.07 -3.44 -5.73
CA ASN A 269 10.48 -2.09 -6.14
C ASN A 269 11.11 -1.26 -5.00
N PRO A 270 12.26 -1.69 -4.42
CA PRO A 270 12.91 -0.97 -3.32
C PRO A 270 13.18 0.51 -3.60
N ASP A 271 13.64 0.83 -4.82
CA ASP A 271 13.97 2.21 -5.19
C ASP A 271 12.74 3.11 -5.20
N GLY A 272 11.65 2.67 -5.83
CA GLY A 272 10.40 3.42 -5.82
C GLY A 272 9.84 3.60 -4.41
N VAL A 273 10.01 2.61 -3.52
CA VAL A 273 9.61 2.71 -2.10
C VAL A 273 10.44 3.76 -1.38
N TYR A 274 11.75 3.72 -1.53
CA TYR A 274 12.66 4.65 -0.87
C TYR A 274 12.39 6.10 -1.29
N LEU A 275 12.12 6.32 -2.58
CA LEU A 275 11.84 7.65 -3.14
C LEU A 275 10.46 8.21 -2.78
N GLY A 276 9.55 7.39 -2.25
CA GLY A 276 8.17 7.82 -2.01
C GLY A 276 7.34 7.93 -3.29
N ASN A 277 7.58 7.07 -4.28
CA ASN A 277 6.70 6.95 -5.44
C ASN A 277 5.39 6.23 -5.06
N TYR A 278 4.38 6.31 -5.91
CA TYR A 278 3.14 5.56 -5.80
C TYR A 278 3.12 4.30 -6.68
N ARG A 279 3.60 4.39 -7.93
CA ARG A 279 3.41 3.34 -8.94
C ARG A 279 4.69 2.92 -9.62
N CYS A 280 5.57 3.87 -9.93
CA CYS A 280 6.69 3.63 -10.83
C CYS A 280 8.00 3.30 -10.09
N SER A 281 8.91 2.64 -10.81
CA SER A 281 10.33 2.53 -10.42
C SER A 281 11.04 3.89 -10.48
N LEU A 282 12.32 3.91 -10.11
CA LEU A 282 13.19 5.09 -10.25
C LEU A 282 13.15 5.69 -11.67
N MET A 283 13.17 4.82 -12.68
CA MET A 283 13.22 5.22 -14.10
C MET A 283 11.84 5.60 -14.66
N GLY A 284 10.80 5.69 -13.83
CA GLY A 284 9.46 6.11 -14.24
C GLY A 284 8.59 5.00 -14.85
N PHE A 285 9.03 3.74 -14.83
CA PHE A 285 8.29 2.62 -15.41
C PHE A 285 7.33 1.96 -14.41
N ASP A 286 6.12 1.64 -14.88
CA ASP A 286 5.20 0.73 -14.20
C ASP A 286 5.72 -0.71 -14.40
N LEU A 287 6.44 -1.24 -13.41
CA LEU A 287 7.08 -2.57 -13.50
C LEU A 287 6.06 -3.67 -13.81
N ASN A 288 4.81 -3.56 -13.33
CA ASN A 288 3.76 -4.54 -13.64
C ASN A 288 3.14 -4.34 -15.04
N ARG A 289 3.88 -3.73 -15.98
CA ARG A 289 3.59 -3.70 -17.43
C ARG A 289 4.74 -4.25 -18.28
N HIS A 290 5.84 -4.67 -17.66
CA HIS A 290 7.09 -5.00 -18.35
C HIS A 290 7.54 -6.46 -18.13
N TRP A 291 6.65 -7.35 -17.67
CA TRP A 291 7.00 -8.76 -17.44
C TRP A 291 7.26 -9.55 -18.73
N GLN A 292 6.76 -9.09 -19.87
CA GLN A 292 6.99 -9.75 -21.17
C GLN A 292 8.48 -9.68 -21.56
N GLU A 293 9.07 -8.50 -21.55
CA GLU A 293 10.47 -8.27 -21.94
C GLU A 293 11.13 -7.27 -20.96
N PRO A 294 11.44 -7.70 -19.72
CA PRO A 294 12.12 -6.84 -18.78
C PRO A 294 13.55 -6.57 -19.25
N SER A 295 13.99 -5.31 -19.18
CA SER A 295 15.38 -4.94 -19.42
C SER A 295 16.21 -5.20 -18.15
N PRO A 296 17.39 -5.84 -18.25
CA PRO A 296 18.26 -6.07 -17.10
C PRO A 296 18.81 -4.77 -16.50
N TRP A 297 18.85 -3.68 -17.27
CA TRP A 297 19.34 -2.38 -16.80
C TRP A 297 18.21 -1.46 -16.29
N ALA A 298 17.08 -1.39 -17.00
CA ALA A 298 15.97 -0.51 -16.59
C ALA A 298 15.05 -1.17 -15.54
N HIS A 299 14.93 -2.50 -15.57
CA HIS A 299 14.05 -3.30 -14.72
C HIS A 299 14.79 -4.47 -14.05
N PRO A 300 15.95 -4.24 -13.40
CA PRO A 300 16.81 -5.32 -12.88
C PRO A 300 16.05 -6.27 -11.94
N THR A 301 15.19 -5.72 -11.07
CA THR A 301 14.40 -6.53 -10.12
C THR A 301 13.40 -7.45 -10.82
N LEU A 302 12.76 -6.95 -11.87
CA LEU A 302 11.81 -7.71 -12.67
C LEU A 302 12.50 -8.77 -13.51
N TYR A 303 13.64 -8.42 -14.10
CA TYR A 303 14.47 -9.32 -14.89
C TYR A 303 14.95 -10.49 -14.04
N ALA A 304 15.55 -10.22 -12.87
CA ALA A 304 16.04 -11.26 -11.96
C ALA A 304 14.91 -12.15 -11.42
N THR A 305 13.77 -11.56 -11.02
CA THR A 305 12.61 -12.34 -10.55
C THR A 305 12.01 -13.21 -11.66
N LYS A 306 11.98 -12.71 -12.89
CA LYS A 306 11.53 -13.49 -14.05
C LYS A 306 12.49 -14.64 -14.36
N ASN A 307 13.80 -14.40 -14.31
CA ASN A 307 14.79 -15.46 -14.51
C ASN A 307 14.69 -16.53 -13.42
N LEU A 308 14.54 -16.15 -12.15
CA LEU A 308 14.26 -17.09 -11.07
C LEU A 308 13.03 -17.96 -11.37
N LEU A 309 11.93 -17.33 -11.82
CA LEU A 309 10.72 -18.08 -12.18
C LEU A 309 10.97 -19.06 -13.34
N MET A 310 11.71 -18.64 -14.36
CA MET A 310 12.06 -19.50 -15.50
C MET A 310 13.04 -20.61 -15.15
N GLU A 311 13.95 -20.38 -14.20
CA GLU A 311 14.87 -21.38 -13.68
C GLU A 311 14.13 -22.43 -12.86
N LEU A 312 13.21 -22.01 -11.99
CA LEU A 312 12.36 -22.93 -11.22
C LEU A 312 11.47 -23.78 -12.12
N ASP A 313 10.89 -23.20 -13.17
CA ASP A 313 10.12 -23.93 -14.18
C ASP A 313 10.95 -25.01 -14.90
N ARG A 314 12.11 -24.62 -15.44
CA ARG A 314 12.98 -25.53 -16.21
C ARG A 314 13.60 -26.63 -15.34
N ASN A 315 13.76 -26.36 -14.05
CA ASN A 315 14.33 -27.32 -13.13
C ASN A 315 13.32 -28.44 -12.84
N GLN A 316 13.59 -29.64 -13.37
CA GLN A 316 12.72 -30.80 -13.20
C GLN A 316 12.46 -31.20 -11.74
N LYS A 317 13.31 -30.73 -10.80
CA LYS A 317 13.12 -30.93 -9.36
C LYS A 317 11.96 -30.08 -8.80
N HIS A 318 11.61 -28.97 -9.42
CA HIS A 318 10.53 -28.09 -8.95
C HIS A 318 9.25 -28.30 -9.75
N ASP A 319 8.12 -28.20 -9.07
CA ASP A 319 6.80 -28.09 -9.67
C ASP A 319 6.15 -26.79 -9.18
N MET A 320 5.97 -25.83 -10.09
CA MET A 320 5.52 -24.48 -9.74
C MET A 320 3.99 -24.44 -9.64
N ASP A 321 3.46 -24.58 -8.43
CA ASP A 321 2.01 -24.62 -8.19
C ASP A 321 1.36 -23.25 -8.18
N PHE A 322 2.05 -22.25 -7.63
CA PHE A 322 1.49 -20.90 -7.42
C PHE A 322 2.46 -19.78 -7.70
N TYR A 323 1.95 -18.71 -8.30
CA TYR A 323 2.61 -17.41 -8.39
C TYR A 323 1.75 -16.26 -7.84
N ILE A 324 1.96 -15.87 -6.60
CA ILE A 324 1.15 -14.87 -5.88
C ILE A 324 1.81 -13.48 -6.05
N ASP A 325 1.06 -12.47 -6.54
CA ASP A 325 1.55 -11.09 -6.72
C ASP A 325 0.71 -10.13 -5.89
N LEU A 326 1.18 -9.82 -4.68
CA LEU A 326 0.44 -9.08 -3.66
C LEU A 326 0.40 -7.58 -3.98
N HIS A 327 -0.83 -7.07 -4.09
CA HIS A 327 -1.13 -5.70 -4.48
C HIS A 327 -2.10 -5.02 -3.51
N ALA A 328 -2.27 -3.70 -3.63
CA ALA A 328 -3.37 -2.96 -3.01
C ALA A 328 -4.24 -2.24 -4.05
N HIS A 329 -5.52 -2.03 -3.75
CA HIS A 329 -6.44 -1.34 -4.64
C HIS A 329 -6.93 -0.02 -4.06
N SER A 330 -6.96 1.03 -4.88
CA SER A 330 -7.37 2.36 -4.45
C SER A 330 -8.85 2.69 -4.71
N THR A 331 -9.64 1.76 -5.26
CA THR A 331 -11.05 2.04 -5.65
C THR A 331 -12.05 0.96 -5.27
N LEU A 332 -11.61 -0.20 -4.80
CA LEU A 332 -12.51 -1.30 -4.41
C LEU A 332 -12.22 -1.68 -2.98
N MET A 333 -13.29 -1.99 -2.26
CA MET A 333 -13.23 -2.50 -0.90
C MET A 333 -12.99 -4.01 -0.89
N ASN A 334 -12.53 -4.50 0.25
CA ASN A 334 -12.29 -5.92 0.58
C ASN A 334 -11.13 -6.57 -0.20
N GLY A 335 -10.67 -7.74 0.26
CA GLY A 335 -9.67 -8.53 -0.46
C GLY A 335 -10.31 -9.26 -1.64
N PHE A 336 -9.64 -9.33 -2.79
CA PHE A 336 -10.15 -10.05 -3.96
C PHE A 336 -9.01 -10.46 -4.89
N MET A 337 -9.29 -11.34 -5.84
CA MET A 337 -8.28 -11.89 -6.74
C MET A 337 -8.50 -11.50 -8.20
N TYR A 338 -7.38 -11.46 -8.94
CA TYR A 338 -7.37 -11.32 -10.38
C TYR A 338 -6.63 -12.49 -11.01
N GLY A 339 -7.35 -13.41 -11.62
CA GLY A 339 -6.74 -14.53 -12.35
C GLY A 339 -6.78 -14.35 -13.87
N ASN A 340 -6.35 -15.39 -14.58
CA ASN A 340 -6.42 -15.46 -16.04
C ASN A 340 -7.61 -16.33 -16.46
N ILE A 341 -8.04 -16.19 -17.71
CA ILE A 341 -8.92 -17.21 -18.32
C ILE A 341 -8.01 -18.22 -19.03
N TYR A 342 -8.25 -19.51 -18.77
CA TYR A 342 -7.61 -20.62 -19.44
C TYR A 342 -8.66 -21.36 -20.26
N ASP A 343 -8.31 -21.75 -21.48
CA ASP A 343 -9.19 -22.56 -22.34
C ASP A 343 -9.20 -24.05 -21.88
N ASP A 344 -8.15 -24.45 -21.16
CA ASP A 344 -8.02 -25.75 -20.51
C ASP A 344 -8.94 -25.86 -19.27
N ALA A 345 -9.84 -26.85 -19.28
CA ALA A 345 -10.87 -27.03 -18.26
C ALA A 345 -10.28 -27.37 -16.88
N GLU A 346 -9.26 -28.22 -16.82
CA GLU A 346 -8.64 -28.63 -15.57
C GLU A 346 -7.97 -27.44 -14.88
N ARG A 347 -7.21 -26.63 -15.62
CA ARG A 347 -6.59 -25.39 -15.13
C ARG A 347 -7.64 -24.38 -14.70
N TYR A 348 -8.74 -24.25 -15.43
CA TYR A 348 -9.85 -23.39 -15.06
C TYR A 348 -10.50 -23.82 -13.73
N GLU A 349 -10.79 -25.10 -13.57
CA GLU A 349 -11.39 -25.64 -12.35
C GLU A 349 -10.46 -25.45 -11.17
N ARG A 350 -9.19 -25.89 -11.33
CA ARG A 350 -8.15 -25.66 -10.33
C ARG A 350 -8.17 -24.19 -9.94
N GLN A 351 -8.05 -23.22 -10.86
CA GLN A 351 -7.97 -21.81 -10.46
C GLN A 351 -9.17 -21.26 -9.66
N SER A 352 -10.35 -21.83 -9.84
CA SER A 352 -11.57 -21.40 -9.17
C SER A 352 -11.67 -21.83 -7.69
N VAL A 353 -10.95 -22.88 -7.29
CA VAL A 353 -11.05 -23.48 -5.95
C VAL A 353 -10.60 -22.51 -4.86
N PHE A 354 -9.48 -21.83 -5.08
CA PHE A 354 -8.85 -21.06 -4.02
C PHE A 354 -9.54 -19.76 -3.64
N PRO A 355 -10.08 -18.94 -4.57
CA PRO A 355 -10.94 -17.84 -4.19
C PRO A 355 -12.17 -18.29 -3.39
N LYS A 356 -12.75 -19.47 -3.70
CA LYS A 356 -13.88 -20.02 -2.94
C LYS A 356 -13.46 -20.40 -1.52
N LEU A 357 -12.31 -21.04 -1.37
CA LEU A 357 -11.77 -21.36 -0.05
C LEU A 357 -11.42 -20.10 0.75
N LEU A 358 -10.80 -19.10 0.13
CA LEU A 358 -10.56 -17.81 0.78
C LEU A 358 -11.86 -17.16 1.23
N CYS A 359 -12.90 -17.15 0.39
CA CYS A 359 -14.20 -16.60 0.77
C CYS A 359 -14.81 -17.30 2.00
N GLY A 360 -14.58 -18.60 2.17
CA GLY A 360 -15.06 -19.36 3.33
C GLY A 360 -14.24 -19.17 4.61
N ASN A 361 -12.97 -18.75 4.49
CA ASN A 361 -12.03 -18.67 5.61
C ASN A 361 -11.61 -17.24 5.98
N ALA A 362 -11.85 -16.26 5.11
CA ALA A 362 -11.54 -14.86 5.34
C ALA A 362 -12.81 -14.03 5.14
N GLU A 363 -13.37 -13.52 6.25
CA GLU A 363 -14.61 -12.72 6.25
C GLU A 363 -14.51 -11.48 5.35
N ASP A 364 -13.31 -10.91 5.22
CA ASP A 364 -13.03 -9.73 4.42
C ASP A 364 -12.72 -10.04 2.94
N PHE A 365 -12.82 -11.29 2.50
CA PHE A 365 -12.62 -11.66 1.09
C PHE A 365 -13.92 -11.54 0.29
N SER A 366 -13.84 -10.85 -0.84
CA SER A 366 -14.95 -10.63 -1.76
C SER A 366 -14.81 -11.52 -2.99
N LEU A 367 -15.57 -12.61 -3.01
CA LEU A 367 -15.70 -13.44 -4.20
C LEU A 367 -16.35 -12.67 -5.36
N SER A 368 -17.29 -11.77 -5.08
CA SER A 368 -17.96 -10.94 -6.09
C SER A 368 -17.02 -9.98 -6.83
N ASN A 369 -15.97 -9.49 -6.17
CA ASN A 369 -14.97 -8.62 -6.78
C ASN A 369 -13.82 -9.41 -7.43
N THR A 370 -13.79 -10.73 -7.24
CA THR A 370 -12.78 -11.59 -7.85
C THR A 370 -13.11 -11.79 -9.33
N ASN A 371 -12.13 -11.55 -10.20
CA ASN A 371 -12.34 -11.50 -11.64
C ASN A 371 -11.22 -12.22 -12.41
N PHE A 372 -11.61 -13.00 -13.41
CA PHE A 372 -10.71 -13.70 -14.32
C PHE A 372 -10.89 -13.12 -15.72
N ASN A 373 -9.81 -12.67 -16.37
CA ASN A 373 -9.91 -12.07 -17.70
C ASN A 373 -8.69 -12.33 -18.60
N ARG A 374 -8.81 -11.96 -19.89
CA ARG A 374 -7.77 -12.09 -20.93
C ARG A 374 -7.40 -10.75 -21.57
N ASP A 375 -7.70 -9.62 -20.91
CA ASP A 375 -7.56 -8.27 -21.45
C ASP A 375 -6.17 -7.99 -22.06
N ALA A 376 -6.11 -7.55 -23.32
CA ALA A 376 -4.85 -7.31 -24.04
C ALA A 376 -3.95 -6.28 -23.34
N VAL A 377 -4.54 -5.23 -22.74
CA VAL A 377 -3.83 -4.17 -22.00
C VAL A 377 -3.09 -4.71 -20.76
N LYS A 378 -3.42 -5.93 -20.33
CA LYS A 378 -2.78 -6.59 -19.18
C LYS A 378 -1.71 -7.58 -19.59
N ALA A 379 -1.42 -7.75 -20.88
CA ALA A 379 -0.47 -8.74 -21.38
C ALA A 379 0.94 -8.63 -20.75
N GLY A 380 1.38 -7.41 -20.43
CA GLY A 380 2.67 -7.13 -19.75
C GLY A 380 2.67 -7.31 -18.22
N THR A 381 1.58 -7.76 -17.61
CA THR A 381 1.50 -7.98 -16.15
C THR A 381 2.07 -9.34 -15.75
N GLY A 382 2.52 -9.46 -14.49
CA GLY A 382 3.10 -10.70 -13.97
C GLY A 382 2.17 -11.89 -14.13
N ARG A 383 0.88 -11.68 -13.81
CA ARG A 383 -0.15 -12.71 -14.01
C ARG A 383 -0.23 -13.23 -15.43
N ARG A 384 -0.08 -12.38 -16.45
CA ARG A 384 -0.20 -12.77 -17.86
C ARG A 384 1.08 -13.40 -18.39
N ALA A 385 2.24 -12.94 -17.92
CA ALA A 385 3.52 -13.58 -18.23
C ALA A 385 3.55 -15.00 -17.65
N SER A 386 3.26 -15.17 -16.36
CA SER A 386 3.24 -16.49 -15.72
C SER A 386 2.16 -17.41 -16.31
N GLY A 387 0.98 -16.87 -16.64
CA GLY A 387 -0.09 -17.66 -17.26
C GLY A 387 0.27 -18.26 -18.63
N ARG A 388 1.18 -17.64 -19.41
CA ARG A 388 1.63 -18.18 -20.71
C ARG A 388 2.60 -19.35 -20.57
N LEU A 389 3.32 -19.43 -19.47
CA LEU A 389 4.17 -20.58 -19.15
C LEU A 389 3.38 -21.73 -18.49
N GLY A 390 2.05 -21.62 -18.37
CA GLY A 390 1.20 -22.69 -17.84
C GLY A 390 1.03 -22.69 -16.31
N TRP A 391 1.55 -21.68 -15.61
CA TRP A 391 1.46 -21.58 -14.15
C TRP A 391 0.10 -21.13 -13.64
N LEU A 392 -0.25 -21.62 -12.45
CA LEU A 392 -1.46 -21.27 -11.75
C LEU A 392 -1.32 -19.96 -10.95
N ARG A 393 -2.31 -19.08 -11.17
CA ARG A 393 -2.85 -18.01 -10.30
C ARG A 393 -1.89 -16.93 -9.80
N SER A 394 -2.05 -15.72 -10.35
CA SER A 394 -1.81 -14.47 -9.61
C SER A 394 -2.87 -14.29 -8.54
N MET A 395 -2.44 -14.12 -7.29
CA MET A 395 -3.33 -13.82 -6.18
C MET A 395 -3.30 -12.35 -5.79
N GLY A 396 -4.49 -11.81 -5.53
CA GLY A 396 -4.74 -10.93 -4.40
C GLY A 396 -4.36 -9.46 -4.56
N LYS A 397 -5.36 -8.62 -4.86
CA LYS A 397 -5.34 -7.24 -4.35
C LYS A 397 -5.96 -7.25 -2.97
N LEU A 398 -5.18 -6.87 -1.97
CA LEU A 398 -5.61 -6.82 -0.58
C LEU A 398 -5.90 -5.37 -0.20
N ARG A 399 -7.04 -5.19 0.44
CA ARG A 399 -7.51 -3.89 0.90
C ARG A 399 -6.82 -3.52 2.20
N GLU A 400 -6.69 -2.21 2.35
CA GLU A 400 -6.40 -1.51 3.58
C GLU A 400 -7.69 -1.32 4.40
N TRP A 401 -7.66 -1.56 5.72
CA TRP A 401 -8.83 -1.42 6.59
C TRP A 401 -9.36 0.03 6.62
N TYR A 402 -10.60 0.23 6.15
CA TYR A 402 -11.24 1.56 6.02
C TYR A 402 -12.62 1.68 6.67
N ARG A 403 -13.12 0.70 7.44
CA ARG A 403 -14.43 0.84 8.11
C ARG A 403 -14.43 0.29 9.54
N CYS A 404 -14.21 1.17 10.52
CA CYS A 404 -14.72 0.96 11.88
C CYS A 404 -16.20 1.37 11.88
N ARG A 405 -17.10 0.43 11.58
CA ARG A 405 -18.52 0.50 11.95
C ARG A 405 -19.02 -0.89 12.29
N LYS A 406 -18.86 -1.28 13.54
CA LYS A 406 -19.94 -1.92 14.30
C LYS A 406 -20.12 -1.13 15.58
N SER A 407 -21.26 -0.47 15.68
CA SER A 407 -21.80 0.10 16.90
C SER A 407 -22.05 -1.06 17.87
N TYR A 408 -21.10 -1.30 18.78
CA TYR A 408 -21.45 -1.89 20.07
C TYR A 408 -21.75 -0.70 20.99
N ARG A 409 -23.03 -0.50 21.29
CA ARG A 409 -23.43 0.37 22.40
C ARG A 409 -22.76 -0.17 23.66
N GLY A 410 -21.89 0.63 24.26
CA GLY A 410 -21.31 0.38 25.58
C GLY A 410 -19.98 -0.37 25.56
N LYS A 411 -18.88 0.37 25.30
CA LYS A 411 -17.58 0.38 26.03
C LYS A 411 -16.50 1.03 25.14
N PRO A 412 -15.78 2.07 25.60
CA PRO A 412 -14.90 2.86 24.74
C PRO A 412 -13.42 2.47 24.92
N GLU A 413 -12.95 1.37 24.34
CA GLU A 413 -11.51 1.12 24.17
C GLU A 413 -11.25 0.23 22.95
N MET A 414 -10.69 0.78 21.87
CA MET A 414 -9.95 0.03 20.83
C MET A 414 -9.05 0.99 20.06
N GLY A 415 -8.08 1.55 20.78
CA GLY A 415 -6.84 2.04 20.19
C GLY A 415 -5.85 0.88 20.07
N ALA A 416 -5.22 0.72 18.91
CA ALA A 416 -3.97 -0.05 18.71
C ALA A 416 -4.06 -1.57 18.56
N ALA A 417 -5.22 -2.18 18.78
CA ALA A 417 -5.40 -3.61 18.63
C ALA A 417 -6.43 -3.94 17.55
N CYS A 418 -6.07 -3.76 16.27
CA CYS A 418 -6.78 -4.43 15.16
C CYS A 418 -5.93 -4.50 13.89
N VAL A 419 -4.69 -4.99 14.04
CA VAL A 419 -4.21 -6.00 13.10
C VAL A 419 -4.29 -7.27 13.93
N LYS A 420 -5.38 -8.04 13.82
CA LYS A 420 -5.31 -9.44 14.23
C LYS A 420 -4.16 -10.02 13.41
N LYS A 421 -3.07 -10.33 14.09
CA LYS A 421 -1.81 -10.89 13.57
C LYS A 421 -1.99 -12.32 13.01
N GLN A 422 -3.18 -12.68 12.53
CA GLN A 422 -3.60 -14.07 12.32
C GLN A 422 -4.64 -14.31 11.21
N GLU A 423 -5.14 -13.31 10.48
CA GLU A 423 -6.24 -13.53 9.51
C GLU A 423 -5.84 -13.35 8.03
N MET A 424 -4.55 -13.44 7.70
CA MET A 424 -4.10 -13.50 6.30
C MET A 424 -3.08 -14.59 5.98
N VAL A 425 -3.02 -15.64 6.82
CA VAL A 425 -2.20 -16.83 6.54
C VAL A 425 -2.92 -18.15 6.76
N GLY A 426 -4.24 -18.15 6.52
CA GLY A 426 -4.93 -19.33 6.03
C GLY A 426 -4.89 -19.30 4.51
N LEU A 427 -4.38 -20.37 3.90
CA LEU A 427 -4.45 -20.73 2.47
C LEU A 427 -3.24 -20.33 1.60
N VAL A 428 -2.24 -21.22 1.59
CA VAL A 428 -1.42 -21.51 0.40
C VAL A 428 -1.54 -22.99 -0.04
N VAL A 429 -2.33 -23.83 0.65
CA VAL A 429 -2.55 -25.23 0.25
C VAL A 429 -3.97 -25.39 -0.26
N SER A 430 -4.13 -25.40 -1.58
CA SER A 430 -5.25 -26.08 -2.25
C SER A 430 -5.12 -25.96 -3.77
N SER A 431 -4.11 -26.63 -4.32
CA SER A 431 -4.08 -26.93 -5.77
C SER A 431 -3.44 -28.28 -6.11
N CYS A 432 -3.05 -29.08 -5.13
CA CYS A 432 -2.57 -30.44 -5.37
C CYS A 432 -3.32 -31.37 -4.43
N ASP A 433 -3.87 -32.44 -4.99
CA ASP A 433 -4.73 -33.43 -4.37
C ASP A 433 -4.16 -33.94 -3.04
N PHE A 434 -4.64 -33.41 -1.90
CA PHE A 434 -4.55 -33.98 -0.53
C PHE A 434 -5.31 -33.05 0.46
N PHE A 435 -6.60 -33.28 0.73
CA PHE A 435 -7.35 -32.58 1.79
C PHE A 435 -8.54 -33.42 2.31
N PRO A 436 -8.35 -34.21 3.39
CA PRO A 436 -9.33 -34.13 4.47
C PRO A 436 -8.72 -34.40 5.87
N VAL A 437 -7.92 -33.48 6.43
CA VAL A 437 -7.64 -33.48 7.88
C VAL A 437 -7.37 -32.06 8.35
N LEU A 438 -8.41 -31.21 8.46
CA LEU A 438 -8.37 -29.98 9.27
C LEU A 438 -9.76 -29.37 9.46
N CYS A 439 -10.74 -30.24 9.75
CA CYS A 439 -12.01 -29.84 10.32
C CYS A 439 -12.20 -30.62 11.63
N HIS A 440 -11.44 -30.28 12.66
CA HIS A 440 -11.84 -30.60 14.03
C HIS A 440 -11.43 -29.49 15.01
N LYS A 441 -12.45 -29.03 15.73
CA LYS A 441 -12.44 -28.11 16.87
C LYS A 441 -11.22 -28.32 17.77
N GLN A 442 -10.54 -27.25 18.17
CA GLN A 442 -10.33 -26.92 19.60
C GLN A 442 -9.55 -25.62 19.80
N ALA A 443 -10.06 -24.84 20.74
CA ALA A 443 -9.47 -23.62 21.28
C ALA A 443 -8.20 -23.92 22.08
N LEU A 444 -7.25 -22.97 22.08
CA LEU A 444 -6.31 -22.81 23.17
C LEU A 444 -5.93 -21.32 23.29
N TYR A 445 -6.61 -20.67 24.24
CA TYR A 445 -6.19 -19.43 24.87
C TYR A 445 -4.94 -19.71 25.70
N VAL A 446 -3.87 -18.94 25.53
CA VAL A 446 -2.76 -18.92 26.48
C VAL A 446 -2.48 -17.47 26.87
N PHE A 447 -2.76 -17.21 28.15
CA PHE A 447 -2.59 -15.97 28.90
C PHE A 447 -1.11 -15.61 29.10
N TYR A 448 -0.79 -14.31 29.14
CA TYR A 448 0.24 -13.76 30.03
C TYR A 448 -0.27 -12.45 30.65
N PRO A 449 0.11 -12.14 31.91
CA PRO A 449 -0.73 -11.46 32.88
C PRO A 449 -0.73 -9.94 32.73
N SER A 450 -1.92 -9.35 32.87
CA SER A 450 -2.14 -7.94 33.14
C SER A 450 -1.97 -7.67 34.64
N SER A 451 -1.19 -6.66 35.03
CA SER A 451 -1.58 -5.78 36.12
C SER A 451 -0.82 -4.45 36.11
N GLN A 452 -1.58 -3.42 36.48
CA GLN A 452 -1.21 -2.06 36.94
C GLN A 452 -1.16 -0.87 35.96
N VAL A 453 -2.30 -0.18 35.92
CA VAL A 453 -2.56 1.27 36.11
C VAL A 453 -1.78 2.31 35.27
N TYR A 454 -2.44 3.00 34.33
CA TYR A 454 -2.95 4.39 34.47
C TYR A 454 -3.65 4.88 33.19
N SER A 455 -4.61 5.78 33.41
CA SER A 455 -5.40 6.57 32.47
C SER A 455 -4.59 7.33 31.43
N ASP A 456 -5.05 7.37 30.16
CA ASP A 456 -4.93 8.52 29.23
C ASP A 456 -5.49 8.21 27.83
N LEU A 457 -6.80 7.93 27.73
CA LEU A 457 -7.49 7.65 26.45
C LEU A 457 -8.44 8.78 25.97
N THR A 458 -8.25 10.02 26.42
CA THR A 458 -9.13 11.17 26.07
C THR A 458 -8.52 12.18 25.09
N GLY A 459 -7.27 12.00 24.67
CA GLY A 459 -6.46 13.05 24.03
C GLY A 459 -6.65 13.33 22.52
N PHE A 460 -7.53 12.63 21.81
CA PHE A 460 -7.87 12.98 20.41
C PHE A 460 -9.36 13.29 20.21
N SER A 461 -10.16 13.23 21.28
CA SER A 461 -11.64 13.27 21.21
C SER A 461 -12.28 14.40 22.03
N SER A 462 -11.52 15.25 22.71
CA SER A 462 -12.06 16.36 23.50
C SER A 462 -11.93 17.71 22.77
N LEU A 463 -12.87 17.98 21.87
CA LEU A 463 -13.21 19.35 21.51
C LEU A 463 -14.20 19.88 22.57
N PRO A 464 -13.96 21.04 23.22
CA PRO A 464 -15.02 21.70 23.95
C PRO A 464 -16.12 22.14 22.96
N ASN A 465 -17.39 21.92 23.32
CA ASN A 465 -18.54 22.50 22.63
C ASN A 465 -18.51 24.03 22.82
N GLY A 466 -17.72 24.72 21.99
CA GLY A 466 -17.77 26.17 21.77
C GLY A 466 -18.73 26.51 20.61
N PRO A 467 -19.20 27.76 20.49
CA PRO A 467 -20.36 28.11 19.68
C PRO A 467 -20.13 27.72 18.22
N GLY A 468 -21.16 27.13 17.63
CA GLY A 468 -21.11 26.52 16.30
C GLY A 468 -20.50 27.44 15.26
N LEU A 469 -19.50 26.92 14.55
CA LEU A 469 -19.13 27.44 13.25
C LEU A 469 -20.32 27.21 12.31
N SER A 470 -21.23 28.18 12.29
CA SER A 470 -22.18 28.32 11.20
C SER A 470 -21.38 28.64 9.95
N PHE A 471 -21.39 27.73 8.98
CA PHE A 471 -20.96 28.05 7.64
C PHE A 471 -21.81 29.21 7.10
N SER A 472 -21.22 30.39 6.98
CA SER A 472 -21.75 31.44 6.12
C SER A 472 -21.65 30.96 4.68
N ARG A 473 -22.77 30.52 4.11
CA ARG A 473 -22.95 30.34 2.66
C ARG A 473 -22.91 31.72 1.97
N ARG A 474 -21.72 32.27 1.75
CA ARG A 474 -21.42 33.34 0.77
C ARG A 474 -19.94 33.13 0.43
N THR A 475 -19.48 32.77 -0.77
CA THR A 475 -19.94 33.15 -2.12
C THR A 475 -19.39 32.11 -3.11
N ILE A 476 -20.11 31.02 -3.42
CA ILE A 476 -19.76 30.03 -4.48
C ILE A 476 -21.02 29.60 -5.24
N TRP A 477 -21.93 30.53 -5.46
CA TRP A 477 -23.09 30.33 -6.34
C TRP A 477 -23.23 31.60 -7.15
N GLY A 478 -22.71 31.59 -8.37
CA GLY A 478 -23.16 32.52 -9.40
C GLY A 478 -24.59 32.14 -9.77
N ASP A 479 -25.47 33.12 -9.68
CA ASP A 479 -26.87 33.05 -10.10
C ASP A 479 -27.04 32.41 -11.47
N GLN A 480 -27.90 31.40 -11.54
CA GLN A 480 -28.80 31.21 -12.68
C GLN A 480 -30.16 30.79 -12.15
N SER A 481 -30.99 31.79 -11.86
CA SER A 481 -32.45 31.66 -11.85
C SER A 481 -32.99 32.08 -13.21
N SER A 482 -33.72 31.17 -13.85
CA SER A 482 -34.89 31.35 -14.74
C SER A 482 -34.83 32.37 -15.88
N GLU A 483 -34.97 31.87 -17.12
CA GLU A 483 -36.13 32.12 -18.00
C GLU A 483 -36.02 31.27 -19.29
N ASN A 484 -37.10 30.52 -19.58
CA ASN A 484 -37.45 29.75 -20.80
C ASN A 484 -36.44 28.85 -21.52
#